data_AF-A0A1F0PY10-F1
#
_entry.id   AF-A0A1F0PY10-F1
#
_cell.length_a   1.000
_cell.length_b   1.000
_cell.length_c   1.000
_cell.angle_alpha   90.00
_cell.angle_beta   90.00
_cell.angle_gamma   90.00
#
_symmetry.space_group_name_H-M   'P 1'
#
loop_
_entity.id
_entity.type
_entity.pdbx_description
1 polymer ?
#
loop_
_entity_poly.entity_id
_entity_poly.type
_entity_poly.pdbx_seq_one_letter_code
_entity_poly.pdbx_strand_id
1 'polypeptide(L)'
;MSVDEQQFRDTARRLGRLYEQLHELKHARPRPPEVRVMKPAPGPQSPGNWLYVATYIDQEQRLREVAFNAFHDIGVRIHDNDAAAPRLCALLAFHAQAASELNWATDLHDELQNQTRIIDRRCNPPQPNTIAKQPEPRHGAEHTARQLRARGIPTTADTIRGWGKAGRITTQPIPWGDNTQNGYLLTEALNYARTQQ
;
A
#
# COMPACT_ATOMS: atom_id res chain seq x y z
N MET A 1 -1.55 10.05 -24.18
CA MET A 1 -0.24 9.44 -23.90
C MET A 1 -0.37 7.98 -24.27
N SER A 2 0.58 7.42 -25.03
CA SER A 2 0.54 5.99 -25.40
C SER A 2 1.21 5.19 -24.29
N VAL A 3 0.60 4.07 -23.89
CA VAL A 3 1.21 3.15 -22.92
C VAL A 3 2.22 2.27 -23.64
N ASP A 4 3.40 2.10 -23.06
CA ASP A 4 4.38 1.15 -23.59
C ASP A 4 3.87 -0.29 -23.45
N GLU A 5 3.74 -0.98 -24.57
CA GLU A 5 3.18 -2.34 -24.66
C GLU A 5 3.94 -3.33 -23.76
N GLN A 6 5.27 -3.26 -23.78
CA GLN A 6 6.10 -4.17 -23.02
C GLN A 6 5.97 -3.90 -21.51
N GLN A 7 5.93 -2.63 -21.10
CA GLN A 7 5.66 -2.25 -19.72
C GLN A 7 4.28 -2.72 -19.25
N PHE A 8 3.24 -2.60 -20.09
CA PHE A 8 1.90 -3.09 -19.79
C PHE A 8 1.90 -4.61 -19.59
N ARG A 9 2.48 -5.34 -20.54
CA ARG A 9 2.61 -6.81 -20.52
C ARG A 9 3.30 -7.29 -19.24
N ASP A 10 4.41 -6.67 -18.87
CA ASP A 10 5.17 -7.06 -17.68
C ASP A 10 4.42 -6.72 -16.38
N THR A 11 3.68 -5.60 -16.37
CA THR A 11 2.80 -5.25 -15.24
C THR A 11 1.69 -6.29 -15.06
N ALA A 12 1.00 -6.67 -16.14
CA ALA A 12 -0.05 -7.69 -16.10
C ALA A 12 0.48 -9.05 -15.63
N ARG A 13 1.64 -9.49 -16.14
CA ARG A 13 2.31 -10.73 -15.69
C ARG A 13 2.67 -10.69 -14.21
N ARG A 14 3.23 -9.57 -13.74
CA ARG A 14 3.58 -9.39 -12.33
C ARG A 14 2.34 -9.46 -11.45
N LEU A 15 1.27 -8.76 -11.84
CA LEU A 15 0.01 -8.77 -11.10
C LEU A 15 -0.58 -10.19 -11.01
N GLY A 16 -0.55 -10.96 -12.10
CA GLY A 16 -1.01 -12.36 -12.09
C GLY A 16 -0.29 -13.22 -11.05
N ARG A 17 1.05 -13.13 -10.99
CA ARG A 17 1.86 -13.82 -9.97
C ARG A 17 1.54 -13.36 -8.55
N LEU A 18 1.27 -12.08 -8.36
CA LEU A 18 0.87 -11.54 -7.05
C LEU A 18 -0.50 -12.07 -6.61
N TYR A 19 -1.45 -12.24 -7.52
CA TYR A 19 -2.73 -12.88 -7.22
C TYR A 19 -2.58 -14.35 -6.83
N GLU A 20 -1.68 -15.09 -7.49
CA GLU A 20 -1.35 -16.47 -7.10
C GLU A 20 -0.78 -16.52 -5.68
N GLN A 21 0.19 -15.66 -5.36
CA GLN A 21 0.74 -15.55 -4.01
C GLN A 21 -0.33 -15.18 -2.98
N LEU A 22 -1.20 -14.22 -3.29
CA LEU A 22 -2.30 -13.83 -2.40
C LEU A 22 -3.29 -14.99 -2.19
N HIS A 23 -3.52 -15.80 -3.22
CA HIS A 23 -4.36 -16.99 -3.15
C HIS A 23 -3.75 -18.09 -2.26
N GLU A 24 -2.43 -18.23 -2.23
CA GLU A 24 -1.76 -19.13 -1.29
C GLU A 24 -1.87 -18.59 0.14
N LEU A 25 -1.64 -17.29 0.32
CA LEU A 25 -1.62 -16.63 1.64
C LEU A 25 -2.98 -16.61 2.34
N LYS A 26 -4.12 -16.58 1.62
CA LYS A 26 -5.45 -16.68 2.27
C LYS A 26 -5.64 -17.98 3.05
N HIS A 27 -4.98 -19.05 2.61
CA HIS A 27 -5.04 -20.38 3.25
C HIS A 27 -3.92 -20.59 4.27
N ALA A 28 -2.91 -19.72 4.27
CA ALA A 28 -1.83 -19.79 5.22
C ALA A 28 -2.32 -19.48 6.64
N ARG A 29 -1.88 -20.28 7.61
CA ARG A 29 -2.11 -19.98 9.03
C ARG A 29 -1.32 -18.73 9.42
N PRO A 30 -1.94 -17.71 10.05
CA PRO A 30 -1.21 -16.55 10.53
C PRO A 30 -0.15 -17.01 11.55
N ARG A 31 1.05 -16.42 11.49
CA ARG A 31 2.09 -16.69 12.49
C ARG A 31 1.56 -16.28 13.87
N PRO A 32 1.73 -17.12 14.90
CA PRO A 32 1.35 -16.73 16.26
C PRO A 32 2.12 -15.46 16.64
N PRO A 33 1.46 -14.45 17.23
CA PRO A 33 2.17 -13.28 17.75
C PRO A 33 3.16 -13.71 18.85
N GLU A 34 4.37 -13.13 18.86
CA GLU A 34 5.42 -13.41 19.86
C GLU A 34 4.94 -13.11 21.29
N VAL A 35 4.08 -12.11 21.44
CA VAL A 35 3.40 -11.77 22.70
C VAL A 35 1.91 -11.85 22.49
N ARG A 36 1.28 -12.80 23.18
CA ARG A 36 -0.17 -13.01 23.12
C ARG A 36 -0.88 -11.96 23.99
N VAL A 37 -1.29 -10.86 23.36
CA VAL A 37 -1.90 -9.71 24.06
C VAL A 37 -3.35 -10.00 24.54
N MET A 38 -4.05 -10.99 23.96
CA MET A 38 -5.43 -11.29 24.34
C MET A 38 -5.82 -12.77 24.13
N LYS A 39 -6.79 -13.27 24.90
CA LYS A 39 -7.48 -14.54 24.64
C LYS A 39 -8.53 -14.30 23.53
N PRO A 40 -8.58 -15.13 22.46
CA PRO A 40 -9.61 -14.99 21.45
C PRO A 40 -10.99 -15.14 22.09
N ALA A 41 -11.91 -14.22 21.75
CA ALA A 41 -13.28 -14.28 22.22
C ALA A 41 -13.93 -15.61 21.79
N PRO A 42 -14.75 -16.25 22.64
CA PRO A 42 -15.47 -17.46 22.25
C PRO A 42 -16.43 -17.15 21.09
N GLY A 43 -16.28 -17.87 19.98
CA GLY A 43 -17.09 -17.69 18.78
C GLY A 43 -16.45 -18.33 17.54
N PRO A 44 -17.21 -18.47 16.44
CA PRO A 44 -16.68 -18.96 15.18
C PRO A 44 -15.60 -18.01 14.66
N GLN A 45 -14.41 -18.55 14.38
CA GLN A 45 -13.32 -17.80 13.77
C GLN A 45 -13.46 -17.86 12.25
N SER A 46 -13.20 -16.73 11.58
CA SER A 46 -13.18 -16.69 10.13
C SER A 46 -12.20 -17.72 9.58
N PRO A 47 -12.60 -18.57 8.61
CA PRO A 47 -11.69 -19.54 8.01
C PRO A 47 -10.57 -18.79 7.26
N GLY A 48 -9.32 -19.14 7.57
CA GLY A 48 -8.15 -18.57 6.92
C GLY A 48 -7.78 -17.16 7.40
N ASN A 49 -6.90 -16.51 6.65
CA ASN A 49 -6.44 -15.17 6.97
C ASN A 49 -7.34 -14.13 6.28
N TRP A 50 -8.31 -13.60 7.04
CA TRP A 50 -9.33 -12.66 6.55
C TRP A 50 -8.74 -11.46 5.80
N LEU A 51 -7.59 -10.94 6.22
CA LEU A 51 -6.96 -9.78 5.56
C LEU A 51 -6.63 -10.08 4.08
N TYR A 52 -6.11 -11.27 3.80
CA TYR A 52 -5.78 -11.69 2.43
C TYR A 52 -7.04 -12.03 1.63
N VAL A 53 -8.03 -12.66 2.28
CA VAL A 53 -9.33 -12.96 1.65
C VAL A 53 -10.03 -11.67 1.20
N ALA A 54 -10.18 -10.70 2.10
CA ALA A 54 -10.81 -9.41 1.80
C ALA A 54 -10.06 -8.66 0.69
N THR A 55 -8.72 -8.62 0.78
CA THR A 55 -7.89 -8.00 -0.28
C THR A 55 -8.12 -8.70 -1.63
N TYR A 56 -8.17 -10.03 -1.67
CA TYR A 56 -8.36 -10.78 -2.90
C TYR A 56 -9.71 -10.44 -3.54
N ILE A 57 -10.80 -10.47 -2.76
CA ILE A 57 -12.16 -10.18 -3.24
C ILE A 57 -12.26 -8.75 -3.78
N ASP A 58 -11.79 -7.76 -3.01
CA ASP A 58 -11.90 -6.35 -3.39
C ASP A 58 -11.12 -6.04 -4.67
N GLN A 59 -9.90 -6.57 -4.80
CA GLN A 59 -9.07 -6.31 -5.97
C GLN A 59 -9.54 -7.12 -7.19
N GLU A 60 -9.97 -8.38 -7.01
CA GLU A 60 -10.50 -9.19 -8.12
C GLU A 60 -11.75 -8.57 -8.74
N GLN A 61 -12.66 -8.01 -7.93
CA GLN A 61 -13.85 -7.36 -8.44
C GLN A 61 -13.50 -6.16 -9.34
N ARG A 62 -12.55 -5.32 -8.92
CA ARG A 62 -12.07 -4.18 -9.71
C ARG A 62 -11.36 -4.64 -10.98
N LEU A 63 -10.50 -5.66 -10.88
CA LEU A 63 -9.82 -6.23 -12.03
C LEU A 63 -10.81 -6.77 -13.06
N ARG A 64 -11.86 -7.47 -12.63
CA ARG A 64 -12.90 -8.00 -13.53
C ARG A 64 -13.58 -6.87 -14.31
N GLU A 65 -13.98 -5.81 -13.63
CA GLU A 65 -14.62 -4.65 -14.25
C GLU A 65 -13.75 -4.06 -15.36
N VAL A 66 -12.50 -3.71 -15.06
CA VAL A 66 -11.61 -3.08 -16.05
C VAL A 66 -11.16 -4.07 -17.14
N ALA A 67 -10.90 -5.33 -16.80
CA ALA A 67 -10.48 -6.33 -17.78
C ALA A 67 -11.61 -6.65 -18.76
N PHE A 68 -12.84 -6.81 -18.29
CA PHE A 68 -13.99 -7.10 -19.15
C PHE A 68 -14.28 -5.96 -20.11
N ASN A 69 -14.18 -4.70 -19.66
CA ASN A 69 -14.30 -3.54 -20.53
C ASN A 69 -13.18 -3.54 -21.60
N ALA A 70 -11.92 -3.79 -21.19
CA ALA A 70 -10.80 -3.85 -22.15
C ALA A 70 -10.99 -4.94 -23.19
N PHE A 71 -11.37 -6.15 -22.77
CA PHE A 71 -11.59 -7.26 -23.70
C PHE A 71 -12.79 -7.04 -24.60
N HIS A 72 -13.85 -6.39 -24.11
CA HIS A 72 -14.98 -5.98 -24.95
C HIS A 72 -14.52 -5.04 -26.06
N ASP A 73 -13.76 -4.01 -25.72
CA ASP A 73 -13.26 -3.02 -26.68
C ASP A 73 -12.26 -3.61 -27.70
N ILE A 74 -11.45 -4.59 -27.28
CA ILE A 74 -10.52 -5.30 -28.16
C ILE A 74 -11.24 -6.38 -29.01
N GLY A 75 -12.48 -6.74 -28.67
CA GLY A 75 -13.23 -7.80 -29.36
C GLY A 75 -12.85 -9.23 -28.93
N VAL A 76 -12.28 -9.41 -27.74
CA VAL A 76 -11.94 -10.72 -27.16
C VAL A 76 -13.14 -11.28 -26.41
N ARG A 77 -13.53 -12.52 -26.74
CA ARG A 77 -14.57 -13.25 -26.01
C ARG A 77 -13.98 -13.94 -24.79
N ILE A 78 -14.57 -13.67 -23.63
CA ILE A 78 -14.21 -14.27 -22.34
C ILE A 78 -15.26 -15.31 -21.99
N HIS A 79 -14.83 -16.48 -21.49
CA HIS A 79 -15.74 -17.48 -20.96
C HIS A 79 -15.89 -17.31 -19.44
N ASP A 80 -16.96 -17.84 -18.86
CA ASP A 80 -17.20 -17.74 -17.40
C ASP A 80 -16.03 -18.30 -16.57
N ASN A 81 -15.34 -19.32 -17.09
CA ASN A 81 -14.17 -19.92 -16.45
C ASN A 81 -12.90 -19.05 -16.50
N ASP A 82 -12.88 -17.99 -17.32
CA ASP A 82 -11.75 -17.07 -17.44
C ASP A 82 -11.80 -15.93 -16.41
N ALA A 83 -12.87 -15.83 -15.61
CA ALA A 83 -13.09 -14.71 -14.68
C ALA A 83 -12.12 -14.67 -13.47
N ALA A 84 -11.30 -15.70 -13.27
CA ALA A 84 -10.33 -15.72 -12.19
C ALA A 84 -9.21 -14.67 -12.41
N ALA A 85 -8.87 -13.90 -11.37
CA ALA A 85 -7.88 -12.83 -11.48
C ALA A 85 -6.55 -13.21 -12.17
N PRO A 86 -5.86 -14.31 -11.82
CA PRO A 86 -4.63 -14.72 -12.51
C PRO A 86 -4.83 -14.95 -14.02
N ARG A 87 -5.99 -15.51 -14.39
CA ARG A 87 -6.34 -15.80 -15.77
C ARG A 87 -6.60 -14.52 -16.56
N LEU A 88 -7.30 -13.56 -15.98
CA LEU A 88 -7.50 -12.23 -16.58
C LEU A 88 -6.16 -11.51 -16.80
N CYS A 89 -5.27 -11.53 -15.82
CA CYS A 89 -3.92 -10.98 -15.97
C CYS A 89 -3.13 -11.66 -17.10
N ALA A 90 -3.23 -12.98 -17.24
CA ALA A 90 -2.59 -13.72 -18.32
C ALA A 90 -3.16 -13.34 -19.70
N LEU A 91 -4.48 -13.18 -19.80
CA LEU A 91 -5.14 -12.74 -21.03
C LEU A 91 -4.77 -11.30 -21.39
N LEU A 92 -4.71 -10.39 -20.41
CA LEU A 92 -4.26 -9.00 -20.63
C LEU A 92 -2.81 -8.96 -21.10
N ALA A 93 -1.94 -9.79 -20.53
CA ALA A 93 -0.56 -9.91 -20.98
C ALA A 93 -0.44 -10.49 -22.41
N PHE A 94 -1.33 -11.41 -22.79
CA PHE A 94 -1.37 -11.98 -24.14
C PHE A 94 -1.88 -10.96 -25.17
N HIS A 95 -2.88 -10.16 -24.82
CA HIS A 95 -3.45 -9.10 -25.65
C HIS A 95 -2.84 -7.71 -25.39
N ALA A 96 -1.62 -7.65 -24.86
CA ALA A 96 -1.01 -6.41 -24.40
C ALA A 96 -0.89 -5.34 -25.49
N GLN A 97 -0.59 -5.72 -26.74
CA GLN A 97 -0.57 -4.79 -27.88
C GLN A 97 -1.90 -4.06 -28.02
N ALA A 98 -2.99 -4.81 -28.22
CA ALA A 98 -4.31 -4.23 -28.42
C ALA A 98 -4.81 -3.47 -27.18
N ALA A 99 -4.50 -3.96 -25.97
CA ALA A 99 -4.83 -3.26 -24.72
C ALA A 99 -4.09 -1.92 -24.58
N SER A 100 -2.83 -1.84 -25.02
CA SER A 100 -2.02 -0.62 -24.97
C SER A 100 -2.45 0.44 -25.99
N GLU A 101 -3.20 0.03 -27.02
CA GLU A 101 -3.73 0.90 -28.08
C GLU A 101 -5.11 1.49 -27.76
N LEU A 102 -5.77 1.06 -26.67
CA LEU A 102 -7.03 1.61 -26.22
C LEU A 102 -6.90 3.11 -25.93
N ASN A 103 -7.94 3.89 -26.23
CA ASN A 103 -7.98 5.32 -25.91
C ASN A 103 -7.89 5.61 -24.40
N TRP A 104 -8.28 4.65 -23.56
CA TRP A 104 -8.17 4.68 -22.10
C TRP A 104 -7.09 3.73 -21.55
N ALA A 105 -6.13 3.28 -22.38
CA ALA A 105 -5.07 2.35 -21.97
C ALA A 105 -4.27 2.83 -20.75
N THR A 106 -4.11 4.16 -20.59
CA THR A 106 -3.44 4.75 -19.42
C THR A 106 -4.19 4.44 -18.13
N ASP A 107 -5.52 4.59 -18.12
CA ASP A 107 -6.34 4.30 -16.93
C ASP A 107 -6.32 2.80 -16.60
N LEU A 108 -6.32 1.93 -17.63
CA LEU A 108 -6.16 0.48 -17.45
C LEU A 108 -4.82 0.13 -16.80
N HIS A 109 -3.74 0.74 -17.31
CA HIS A 109 -2.40 0.49 -16.80
C HIS A 109 -2.23 1.01 -15.37
N ASP A 110 -2.76 2.19 -15.07
CA ASP A 110 -2.72 2.78 -13.73
C ASP A 110 -3.46 1.92 -12.71
N GLU A 111 -4.62 1.35 -13.06
CA GLU A 111 -5.33 0.41 -12.17
C GLU A 111 -4.51 -0.87 -11.94
N LEU A 112 -3.91 -1.45 -12.98
CA LEU A 112 -3.01 -2.61 -12.87
C LEU A 112 -1.81 -2.32 -11.95
N GLN A 113 -1.20 -1.14 -12.08
CA GLN A 113 -0.10 -0.70 -11.23
C GLN A 113 -0.55 -0.48 -9.77
N ASN A 114 -1.71 0.14 -9.58
CA ASN A 114 -2.27 0.37 -8.26
C ASN A 114 -2.57 -0.94 -7.52
N GLN A 115 -3.21 -1.90 -8.21
CA GLN A 115 -3.43 -3.25 -7.67
C GLN A 115 -2.11 -3.96 -7.38
N THR A 116 -1.13 -3.87 -8.29
CA THR A 116 0.22 -4.43 -8.08
C THR A 116 0.82 -3.89 -6.79
N ARG A 117 0.79 -2.58 -6.57
CA ARG A 117 1.31 -1.94 -5.35
C ARG A 117 0.57 -2.39 -4.08
N ILE A 118 -0.76 -2.50 -4.14
CA ILE A 118 -1.58 -2.90 -2.99
C ILE A 118 -1.26 -4.36 -2.62
N ILE A 119 -1.32 -5.28 -3.59
CA ILE A 119 -1.14 -6.71 -3.35
C ILE A 119 0.32 -7.01 -2.98
N ASP A 120 1.30 -6.40 -3.66
CA ASP A 120 2.72 -6.58 -3.33
C ASP A 120 3.02 -6.18 -1.90
N ARG A 121 2.48 -5.06 -1.42
CA ARG A 121 2.64 -4.64 -0.02
C ARG A 121 2.03 -5.63 0.99
N ARG A 122 1.01 -6.39 0.58
CA ARG A 122 0.37 -7.42 1.42
C ARG A 122 1.16 -8.72 1.42
N CYS A 123 1.60 -9.17 0.25
CA CYS A 123 2.37 -10.41 0.10
C CYS A 123 3.81 -10.25 0.62
N ASN A 124 4.40 -9.08 0.41
CA ASN A 124 5.79 -8.75 0.73
C ASN A 124 5.83 -7.54 1.67
N PRO A 125 5.33 -7.67 2.92
CA PRO A 125 5.39 -6.57 3.87
C PRO A 125 6.87 -6.20 4.11
N PRO A 126 7.20 -4.89 4.13
CA PRO A 126 8.59 -4.46 4.34
C PRO A 126 9.10 -5.02 5.67
N GLN A 127 10.25 -5.69 5.61
CA GLN A 127 10.86 -6.28 6.79
C GLN A 127 11.30 -5.17 7.77
N PRO A 128 11.25 -5.39 9.09
CA PRO A 128 11.66 -4.39 10.08
C PRO A 128 13.05 -3.79 9.79
N ASN A 129 14.00 -4.62 9.34
CA ASN A 129 15.36 -4.20 8.98
C ASN A 129 15.40 -3.27 7.75
N THR A 130 14.49 -3.44 6.79
CA THR A 130 14.35 -2.51 5.66
C THR A 130 13.73 -1.19 6.09
N ILE A 131 12.73 -1.24 6.98
CA ILE A 131 12.09 -0.03 7.54
C ILE A 131 13.10 0.78 8.35
N ALA A 132 13.92 0.12 9.18
CA ALA A 132 14.93 0.77 10.00
C ALA A 132 16.04 1.46 9.20
N LYS A 133 16.29 1.04 7.94
CA LYS A 133 17.29 1.64 7.05
C LYS A 133 16.73 2.81 6.23
N GLN A 134 15.42 3.00 6.17
CA GLN A 134 14.85 4.13 5.44
C GLN A 134 15.06 5.42 6.23
N PRO A 135 15.35 6.55 5.55
CA PRO A 135 15.42 7.83 6.21
C PRO A 135 14.09 8.12 6.89
N GLU A 136 14.15 8.55 8.14
CA GLU A 136 12.95 8.83 8.92
C GLU A 136 12.10 9.90 8.21
N PRO A 137 10.81 9.65 7.96
CA PRO A 137 9.93 10.62 7.34
C PRO A 137 9.72 11.81 8.28
N ARG A 138 9.78 13.01 7.72
CA ARG A 138 9.43 14.23 8.46
C ARG A 138 7.92 14.36 8.57
N HIS A 139 7.46 14.76 9.75
CA HIS A 139 6.05 14.92 10.05
C HIS A 139 5.73 16.34 10.51
N GLY A 140 4.49 16.77 10.31
CA GLY A 140 4.00 18.04 10.85
C GLY A 140 3.95 18.04 12.38
N ALA A 141 4.00 19.23 12.98
CA ALA A 141 4.08 19.43 14.43
C ALA A 141 2.99 18.68 15.23
N GLU A 142 1.75 18.64 14.72
CA GLU A 142 0.62 17.97 15.40
C GLU A 142 0.81 16.45 15.44
N HIS A 143 1.31 15.85 14.35
CA HIS A 143 1.61 14.43 14.32
C HIS A 143 2.74 14.08 15.29
N THR A 144 3.82 14.87 15.28
CA THR A 144 4.97 14.68 16.20
C THR A 144 4.55 14.82 17.66
N ALA A 145 3.76 15.84 18.00
CA ALA A 145 3.25 16.05 19.37
C ALA A 145 2.31 14.91 19.81
N ARG A 146 1.45 14.42 18.92
CA ARG A 146 0.59 13.24 19.20
C ARG A 146 1.43 11.99 19.49
N GLN A 147 2.48 11.77 18.71
CA GLN A 147 3.40 10.66 18.88
C GLN A 147 4.19 10.75 20.20
N LEU A 148 4.62 11.95 20.62
CA LEU A 148 5.27 12.17 21.92
C LEU A 148 4.31 11.92 23.10
N ARG A 149 3.07 12.42 23.00
CA ARG A 149 2.03 12.17 24.01
C ARG A 149 1.71 10.68 24.18
N ALA A 150 1.61 9.94 23.08
CA ALA A 150 1.40 8.49 23.11
C ALA A 150 2.55 7.73 23.80
N ARG A 151 3.74 8.34 23.92
CA ARG A 151 4.92 7.81 24.62
C ARG A 151 5.10 8.39 26.03
N GLY A 152 4.08 9.07 26.56
CA GLY A 152 4.09 9.61 27.92
C GLY A 152 4.78 10.97 28.07
N ILE A 153 5.16 11.64 26.98
CA ILE A 153 5.77 12.97 27.03
C ILE A 153 4.67 14.02 26.76
N PRO A 154 4.25 14.82 27.77
CA PRO A 154 3.20 15.82 27.59
C PRO A 154 3.73 16.97 26.71
N THR A 155 3.27 17.06 25.48
CA THR A 155 3.74 18.06 24.51
C THR A 155 2.63 18.49 23.56
N THR A 156 2.63 19.74 23.11
CA THR A 156 1.70 20.29 22.12
C THR A 156 2.40 20.64 20.82
N ALA A 157 1.64 20.83 19.74
CA ALA A 157 2.22 21.26 18.45
C ALA A 157 2.98 22.59 18.55
N ASP A 158 2.53 23.52 19.40
CA ASP A 158 3.21 24.81 19.60
C ASP A 158 4.57 24.64 20.27
N THR A 159 4.69 23.68 21.20
CA THR A 159 5.98 23.32 21.79
C THR A 159 6.95 22.79 20.73
N ILE A 160 6.49 21.92 19.82
CA ILE A 160 7.32 21.42 18.71
C ILE A 160 7.73 22.54 17.76
N ARG A 161 6.80 23.43 17.40
CA ARG A 161 7.11 24.62 16.59
C ARG A 161 8.13 25.52 17.30
N GLY A 162 7.99 25.70 18.61
CA GLY A 162 8.92 26.44 19.46
C GLY A 162 10.32 25.84 19.45
N TRP A 163 10.45 24.52 19.59
CA TRP A 163 11.74 23.82 19.50
C TRP A 163 12.39 23.99 18.13
N GLY A 164 11.61 23.93 17.05
CA GLY A 164 12.11 24.21 15.71
C GLY A 164 12.58 25.65 15.53
N LYS A 165 11.80 26.63 16.02
CA LYS A 165 12.17 28.06 15.97
C LYS A 165 13.43 28.36 16.77
N ALA A 166 13.63 27.67 17.89
CA ALA A 166 14.81 27.81 18.74
C ALA A 166 16.04 27.03 18.23
N GLY A 167 15.95 26.36 17.08
CA GLY A 167 17.05 25.57 16.50
C GLY A 167 17.41 24.31 17.29
N ARG A 168 16.49 23.82 18.14
CA ARG A 168 16.70 22.62 18.99
C ARG A 168 16.40 21.32 18.25
N ILE A 169 15.57 21.39 17.23
CA ILE A 169 15.25 20.30 16.31
C ILE A 169 15.28 20.84 14.88
N THR A 170 15.66 20.00 13.92
CA THR A 170 15.84 20.39 12.53
C THR A 170 14.48 20.57 11.85
N THR A 171 14.30 21.68 11.15
CA THR A 171 13.11 21.98 10.35
C THR A 171 13.40 21.87 8.86
N GLN A 172 12.50 21.24 8.10
CA GLN A 172 12.51 21.31 6.64
C GLN A 172 11.09 21.43 6.10
N PRO A 173 10.85 22.21 5.02
CA PRO A 173 9.53 22.31 4.42
C PRO A 173 9.11 20.95 3.83
N ILE A 174 7.87 20.54 4.11
CA ILE A 174 7.23 19.35 3.55
C ILE A 174 5.91 19.75 2.87
N PRO A 175 5.47 19.02 1.83
CA PRO A 175 4.18 19.26 1.17
C PRO A 175 3.00 19.07 2.13
N TRP A 176 2.00 19.93 2.02
CA TRP A 176 0.72 19.85 2.74
C TRP A 176 -0.40 20.40 1.85
N GLY A 177 -1.09 19.51 1.14
CA GLY A 177 -2.00 19.91 0.07
C GLY A 177 -1.26 20.77 -0.97
N ASP A 178 -1.83 21.91 -1.33
CA ASP A 178 -1.21 22.88 -2.24
C ASP A 178 -0.19 23.80 -1.56
N ASN A 179 0.00 23.66 -0.24
CA ASN A 179 0.88 24.48 0.57
C ASN A 179 2.10 23.71 1.06
N THR A 180 3.02 24.42 1.71
CA THR A 180 4.14 23.82 2.46
C THR A 180 3.96 24.06 3.95
N GLN A 181 4.41 23.11 4.76
CA GLN A 181 4.51 23.27 6.21
C GLN A 181 5.88 22.83 6.71
N ASN A 182 6.23 23.20 7.94
CA ASN A 182 7.46 22.70 8.56
C ASN A 182 7.31 21.23 8.99
N GLY A 183 8.25 20.41 8.54
CA GLY A 183 8.41 19.01 8.89
C GLY A 183 9.54 18.79 9.89
N TYR A 184 9.27 17.95 10.88
CA TYR A 184 10.14 17.65 12.02
C TYR A 184 10.42 16.15 12.06
N LEU A 185 11.63 15.77 12.49
CA LEU A 185 11.97 14.38 12.79
C LEU A 185 11.45 14.02 14.19
N LEU A 186 10.76 12.89 14.32
CA LEU A 186 10.25 12.42 15.59
C LEU A 186 11.41 11.98 16.50
N THR A 187 12.48 11.39 15.95
CA THR A 187 13.66 10.98 16.72
C THR A 187 14.37 12.18 17.35
N GLU A 188 14.54 13.28 16.63
CA GLU A 188 15.13 14.52 17.18
C GLU A 188 14.25 15.10 18.29
N ALA A 189 12.93 15.17 18.06
CA ALA A 189 11.99 15.68 19.07
C ALA A 189 11.96 14.80 20.32
N LEU A 190 12.04 13.46 20.17
CA LEU A 190 12.14 12.52 21.28
C LEU A 190 13.44 12.69 22.07
N ASN A 191 14.57 12.79 21.39
CA ASN A 191 15.87 12.97 22.02
C ASN A 191 15.91 14.29 22.80
N TYR A 192 15.44 15.38 22.20
CA TYR A 192 15.39 16.67 22.88
C TYR A 192 14.43 16.64 24.09
N ALA A 193 13.23 16.08 23.94
CA ALA A 193 12.28 15.98 25.05
C ALA A 193 12.84 15.20 26.26
N ARG A 194 13.61 14.13 26.01
CA ARG A 194 14.26 13.35 27.06
C ARG A 194 15.38 14.10 27.77
N THR A 195 16.04 15.05 27.12
CA THR A 195 17.05 15.91 27.77
C THR A 195 16.46 16.99 28.67
N GLN A 196 15.15 17.22 28.60
CA GLN A 196 14.44 18.24 29.39
C GLN A 196 13.73 17.63 30.63
N GLN A 197 13.78 16.31 30.81
CA GLN A 197 13.29 15.59 31.98
C GLN A 197 14.45 15.33 32.95
#